data_AF-A0A2E2WHA9-F1
#
_entry.id   AF-A0A2E2WHA9-F1
#
_cell.length_a   1.000
_cell.length_b   1.000
_cell.length_c   1.000
_cell.angle_alpha   90.00
_cell.angle_beta   90.00
_cell.angle_gamma   90.00
#
_symmetry.space_group_name_H-M   'P 1'
#
loop_
_entity.id
_entity.type
_entity.pdbx_description
1 polymer ?
#
loop_
_entity_poly.entity_id
_entity_poly.type
_entity_poly.pdbx_seq_one_letter_code
_entity_poly.pdbx_strand_id
1 'polypeptide(L)'
;MTISKPYPFINVKAVKVKIWQGKQSKEIHITSRTVARTILALAMAGNQGITALEVSSWAFRLPAYVHILRRKHGLDIETLREDHPHGWHGRFFLHTPVEILSIETQ
;
A
#
# COMPACT_ATOMS: atom_id res chain seq x y z
N MET A 1 3.81 17.01 7.96
CA MET A 1 4.16 16.03 9.01
C MET A 1 4.73 14.81 8.30
N THR A 2 6.05 14.80 8.07
CA THR A 2 6.73 13.74 7.32
C THR A 2 6.72 12.48 8.14
N ILE A 3 6.26 11.37 7.57
CA ILE A 3 6.23 10.08 8.28
C ILE A 3 7.67 9.55 8.37
N SER A 4 8.45 10.08 9.31
CA SER A 4 9.88 9.80 9.50
C SER A 4 10.13 8.60 10.43
N LYS A 5 9.33 7.54 10.36
CA LYS A 5 9.68 6.28 11.04
C LYS A 5 10.39 5.37 10.06
N PRO A 6 11.53 4.75 10.43
CA PRO A 6 12.20 3.77 9.57
C PRO A 6 11.27 2.55 9.46
N TYR A 7 10.48 2.46 8.40
CA TYR A 7 9.55 1.36 8.24
C TYR A 7 10.30 0.08 7.88
N PRO A 8 10.07 -1.05 8.58
CA PRO A 8 10.76 -2.32 8.36
C PRO A 8 10.26 -3.08 7.12
N PHE A 9 9.81 -2.37 6.08
CA PHE A 9 9.29 -2.99 4.84
C PHE A 9 10.33 -3.87 4.15
N ILE A 10 11.62 -3.59 4.33
CA ILE A 10 12.72 -4.31 3.67
C ILE A 10 12.66 -5.83 3.93
N ASN A 11 12.21 -6.27 5.10
CA ASN A 11 12.19 -7.69 5.43
C ASN A 11 10.82 -8.35 5.19
N VAL A 12 9.80 -7.59 4.77
CA VAL A 12 8.46 -8.13 4.51
C VAL A 12 8.51 -9.06 3.30
N LYS A 13 8.14 -10.32 3.52
CA LYS A 13 7.99 -11.37 2.51
C LYS A 13 6.54 -11.51 2.06
N ALA A 14 5.63 -11.58 3.02
CA ALA A 14 4.20 -11.74 2.77
C ALA A 14 3.38 -11.04 3.86
N VAL A 15 2.11 -10.79 3.57
CA VAL A 15 1.16 -10.22 4.53
C VAL A 15 -0.20 -10.87 4.36
N LYS A 16 -0.84 -11.18 5.48
CA LYS A 16 -2.26 -11.52 5.53
C LYS A 16 -3.03 -10.32 6.04
N VAL A 17 -4.06 -9.96 5.31
CA VAL A 17 -4.92 -8.84 5.69
C VAL A 17 -6.37 -9.23 5.55
N LYS A 18 -7.22 -8.64 6.39
CA LYS A 18 -8.67 -8.70 6.27
C LYS A 18 -9.14 -7.41 5.62
N ILE A 19 -9.98 -7.52 4.61
CA ILE A 19 -10.54 -6.39 3.87
C ILE A 19 -12.05 -6.39 4.00
N TRP A 20 -12.66 -5.19 3.99
CA TRP A 20 -14.11 -5.04 4.03
C TRP A 20 -14.64 -4.44 2.74
N GLN A 21 -15.67 -5.08 2.20
CA GLN A 21 -16.42 -4.62 1.03
C GLN A 21 -17.90 -4.57 1.41
N GLY A 22 -18.36 -3.39 1.82
CA GLY A 22 -19.68 -3.21 2.41
C GLY A 22 -19.82 -3.99 3.73
N LYS A 23 -20.82 -4.87 3.83
CA LYS A 23 -21.07 -5.69 5.02
C LYS A 23 -20.24 -6.98 5.09
N GLN A 24 -19.52 -7.31 4.03
CA GLN A 24 -18.75 -8.55 3.94
C GLN A 24 -17.28 -8.28 4.21
N SER A 25 -16.61 -9.24 4.85
CA SER A 25 -15.17 -9.23 5.04
C SER A 25 -14.53 -10.43 4.36
N LYS A 26 -13.33 -10.25 3.81
CA LYS A 26 -12.56 -11.32 3.18
C LYS A 26 -11.11 -11.26 3.66
N GLU A 27 -10.52 -12.40 3.92
CA GLU A 27 -9.08 -12.50 4.16
C GLU A 27 -8.34 -12.72 2.84
N ILE A 28 -7.24 -12.00 2.66
CA ILE A 28 -6.36 -12.13 1.52
C ILE A 28 -4.93 -12.39 2.00
N HIS A 29 -4.25 -13.29 1.32
CA HIS A 29 -2.84 -13.57 1.54
C HIS A 29 -2.04 -13.07 0.34
N ILE A 30 -1.14 -12.12 0.58
CA ILE A 30 -0.30 -11.50 -0.45
C ILE A 30 1.14 -11.96 -0.23
N THR A 31 1.65 -12.80 -1.13
CA THR A 31 2.98 -13.43 -1.05
C THR A 31 4.06 -12.71 -1.87
N SER A 32 3.68 -11.74 -2.71
CA SER A 32 4.63 -10.92 -3.44
C SER A 32 5.18 -9.83 -2.52
N ARG A 33 6.49 -9.79 -2.31
CA ARG A 33 7.15 -8.89 -1.35
C ARG A 33 6.79 -7.42 -1.60
N THR A 34 6.88 -6.94 -2.84
CA THR A 34 6.62 -5.53 -3.16
C THR A 34 5.14 -5.17 -3.02
N VAL A 35 4.24 -6.09 -3.37
CA VAL A 35 2.79 -5.89 -3.20
C VAL A 35 2.41 -5.91 -1.71
N ALA A 36 3.01 -6.82 -0.94
CA ALA A 36 2.83 -6.91 0.51
C ALA A 36 3.31 -5.63 1.22
N ARG A 37 4.48 -5.10 0.83
CA ARG A 37 4.97 -3.80 1.31
C ARG A 37 4.03 -2.66 0.94
N THR A 38 3.50 -2.67 -0.29
CA THR A 38 2.59 -1.63 -0.79
C THR A 38 1.31 -1.57 0.03
N ILE A 39 0.65 -2.70 0.28
CA ILE A 39 -0.59 -2.71 1.08
C ILE A 39 -0.33 -2.32 2.53
N LEU A 40 0.80 -2.75 3.10
CA LEU A 40 1.16 -2.38 4.46
C LEU A 40 1.43 -0.88 4.57
N ALA A 41 2.17 -0.30 3.63
CA ALA A 41 2.42 1.14 3.58
C ALA A 41 1.12 1.96 3.42
N LEU A 42 0.21 1.53 2.54
CA LEU A 42 -1.10 2.16 2.37
C LEU A 42 -1.93 2.09 3.65
N ALA A 43 -2.04 0.91 4.28
CA ALA A 43 -2.80 0.73 5.51
C ALA A 43 -2.25 1.57 6.67
N MET A 44 -0.91 1.68 6.77
CA MET A 44 -0.26 2.47 7.82
C MET A 44 -0.37 3.99 7.56
N ALA A 45 -0.38 4.43 6.30
CA ALA A 45 -0.59 5.83 5.95
C ALA A 45 -2.06 6.27 6.13
N GLY A 46 -3.00 5.33 6.05
CA GLY A 46 -4.43 5.59 6.16
C GLY A 46 -4.86 6.70 5.19
N ASN A 47 -5.55 7.72 5.71
CA ASN A 47 -6.12 8.80 4.90
C ASN A 47 -5.07 9.76 4.31
N GLN A 48 -3.80 9.67 4.69
CA GLN A 48 -2.74 10.51 4.10
C GLN A 48 -2.30 10.01 2.72
N GLY A 49 -2.57 8.73 2.42
CA GLY A 49 -2.04 8.07 1.24
C GLY A 49 -0.51 8.02 1.21
N ILE A 50 0.03 7.48 0.12
CA ILE A 50 1.48 7.37 -0.09
C ILE A 50 1.88 7.84 -1.48
N THR A 51 3.08 8.39 -1.58
CA THR A 51 3.80 8.62 -2.85
C THR A 51 4.99 7.67 -2.95
N ALA A 52 5.46 7.43 -4.18
CA ALA A 52 6.65 6.60 -4.41
C ALA A 52 7.90 7.17 -3.70
N LEU A 53 7.98 8.49 -3.56
CA LEU A 53 9.09 9.18 -2.90
C LEU A 53 9.09 8.94 -1.39
N GLU A 54 7.92 8.98 -0.74
CA GLU A 54 7.78 8.75 0.71
C GLU A 54 8.09 7.29 1.09
N VAL A 55 7.74 6.31 0.25
CA VAL A 55 7.94 4.88 0.54
C VAL A 55 9.26 4.28 0.04
N SER A 56 10.17 5.12 -0.47
CA SER A 56 11.61 4.84 -0.61
C SER A 56 11.99 3.69 -1.57
N SER A 57 13.24 3.22 -1.45
CA SER A 57 14.09 2.45 -2.37
C SER A 57 13.56 1.16 -3.00
N TRP A 58 12.32 0.74 -2.72
CA TRP A 58 11.69 -0.44 -3.33
C TRP A 58 10.47 -0.08 -4.20
N ALA A 59 9.96 1.14 -4.07
CA ALA A 59 8.70 1.57 -4.66
C ALA A 59 8.83 2.14 -6.09
N PHE A 60 9.90 1.81 -6.82
CA PHE A 60 10.15 2.27 -8.20
C PHE A 60 9.00 2.00 -9.18
N ARG A 61 8.15 0.99 -8.89
CA ARG A 61 6.98 0.63 -9.68
C ARG A 61 5.70 0.65 -8.85
N LEU A 62 5.58 1.58 -7.90
CA LEU A 62 4.40 1.72 -7.05
C LEU A 62 3.06 1.68 -7.81
N PRO A 63 2.89 2.37 -8.97
CA PRO A 63 1.65 2.29 -9.75
C PRO A 63 1.31 0.85 -10.20
N ALA A 64 2.32 0.05 -10.55
CA ALA A 64 2.12 -1.34 -10.97
C ALA A 64 1.70 -2.23 -9.78
N TYR A 65 2.26 -2.01 -8.60
CA TYR A 65 1.89 -2.77 -7.40
C TYR A 65 0.46 -2.43 -6.95
N VAL A 66 0.09 -1.15 -7.01
CA VAL A 66 -1.30 -0.70 -6.78
C VAL A 66 -2.25 -1.30 -7.82
N HIS A 67 -1.85 -1.35 -9.09
CA HIS A 67 -2.66 -2.00 -10.13
C HIS A 67 -2.93 -3.48 -9.81
N ILE A 68 -1.94 -4.21 -9.27
CA ILE A 68 -2.13 -5.60 -8.81
C ILE A 68 -3.14 -5.66 -7.65
N LEU A 69 -3.02 -4.77 -6.66
CA LEU A 69 -3.96 -4.69 -5.54
C LEU A 69 -5.41 -4.45 -6.01
N ARG A 70 -5.60 -3.51 -6.94
CA ARG A 70 -6.91 -3.24 -7.54
C ARG A 70 -7.45 -4.46 -8.29
N ARG A 71 -6.67 -5.02 -9.22
CA ARG A 71 -7.15 -6.04 -10.16
C ARG A 71 -7.27 -7.44 -9.55
N LYS A 72 -6.33 -7.84 -8.69
CA LYS A 72 -6.30 -9.19 -8.12
C LYS A 72 -7.01 -9.29 -6.78
N HIS A 73 -7.02 -8.22 -5.99
CA HIS A 73 -7.57 -8.23 -4.64
C HIS A 73 -8.82 -7.36 -4.48
N GLY A 74 -9.23 -6.62 -5.52
CA GLY A 74 -10.46 -5.83 -5.51
C GLY A 74 -10.40 -4.65 -4.54
N LEU A 75 -9.20 -4.13 -4.24
CA LEU A 75 -9.05 -2.98 -3.36
C LEU A 75 -9.40 -1.71 -4.11
N ASP A 76 -10.26 -0.91 -3.50
CA ASP A 76 -10.49 0.48 -3.89
C ASP A 76 -9.31 1.33 -3.40
N ILE A 77 -8.52 1.77 -4.36
CA ILE A 77 -7.38 2.64 -4.15
C ILE A 77 -7.55 3.78 -5.15
N GLU A 78 -7.53 5.02 -4.69
CA GLU A 78 -7.57 6.21 -5.54
C GLU A 78 -6.15 6.67 -5.88
N THR A 79 -5.99 7.33 -7.03
CA THR A 79 -4.73 8.00 -7.39
C THR A 79 -5.02 9.45 -7.69
N LEU A 80 -4.46 10.35 -6.89
CA LEU A 80 -4.48 11.79 -7.15
C LEU A 80 -3.10 12.24 -7.64
N ARG A 81 -3.08 13.35 -8.37
CA ARG A 81 -1.83 14.03 -8.73
C ARG A 81 -1.47 14.98 -7.60
N GLU A 82 -0.23 14.88 -7.14
CA GLU A 82 0.39 15.82 -6.22
C GLU A 82 1.47 16.58 -6.98
N ASP A 83 1.34 17.90 -7.03
CA ASP A 83 2.29 18.75 -7.73
C ASP A 83 3.65 18.75 -7.04
N HIS A 84 4.70 18.75 -7.86
CA HIS A 84 6.09 18.78 -7.42
C HIS A 84 6.86 19.78 -8.31
N PRO A 85 7.92 20.46 -7.82
CA PRO A 85 8.67 21.47 -8.61
C PRO A 85 9.16 21.03 -10.01
N HIS A 86 9.20 19.73 -10.28
CA HIS A 86 9.67 19.15 -11.55
C HIS A 86 8.63 18.24 -12.22
N GLY A 87 7.34 18.36 -11.87
CA GLY A 87 6.27 17.55 -12.45
C GLY A 87 5.16 17.24 -11.44
N TRP A 88 4.67 16.00 -11.43
CA TRP A 88 3.71 15.53 -10.45
C TRP A 88 4.04 14.11 -10.01
N HIS A 89 3.68 13.77 -8.78
CA HIS A 89 3.71 12.42 -8.26
C HIS A 89 2.30 11.87 -8.12
N GLY A 90 2.13 10.57 -8.35
CA GLY A 90 0.89 9.90 -7.97
C GLY A 90 0.87 9.72 -6.45
N ARG A 91 -0.13 10.28 -5.77
CA ARG A 91 -0.48 9.95 -4.39
C ARG A 91 -1.61 8.93 -4.38
N PHE A 92 -1.39 7.84 -3.67
CA PHE A 92 -2.30 6.69 -3.63
C PHE A 92 -3.01 6.61 -2.29
N PHE A 93 -4.34 6.58 -2.31
CA PHE A 93 -5.18 6.53 -1.10
C PHE A 93 -5.93 5.20 -1.06
N LEU A 94 -5.88 4.50 0.06
CA LEU A 94 -6.60 3.25 0.26
C LEU A 94 -7.96 3.56 0.91
N HIS A 95 -9.04 3.35 0.16
CA HIS A 95 -10.41 3.57 0.64
C HIS A 95 -11.04 2.30 1.19
N THR A 96 -10.63 1.13 0.67
CA THR A 96 -11.04 -0.15 1.26
C THR A 96 -10.51 -0.27 2.68
N PRO A 97 -11.37 -0.47 3.70
CA PRO A 97 -10.91 -0.74 5.05
C PRO A 97 -10.09 -2.02 5.08
N VAL A 98 -8.93 -1.97 5.73
CA VAL A 98 -8.00 -3.09 5.84
C VAL A 98 -7.49 -3.22 7.27
N GLU A 99 -7.44 -4.45 7.76
CA GLU A 99 -6.83 -4.84 9.03
C GLU A 99 -5.67 -5.79 8.72
N ILE A 100 -4.50 -5.50 9.29
CA ILE A 100 -3.32 -6.36 9.14
C ILE A 100 -3.43 -7.49 10.15
N LEU A 101 -3.56 -8.73 9.68
CA LEU A 101 -3.67 -9.91 10.54
C LEU A 101 -2.31 -10.49 10.90
N SER A 102 -1.41 -10.60 9.91
CA SER A 102 -0.05 -11.09 10.14
C SER A 102 0.92 -10.59 9.08
N ILE A 103 2.18 -10.41 9.47
CA ILE A 103 3.28 -10.03 8.59
C ILE A 103 4.34 -11.14 8.66
N GLU A 104 4.70 -11.71 7.52
CA GLU A 104 5.80 -12.67 7.43
C GLU A 104 7.08 -11.92 7.04
N THR A 105 8.09 -11.96 7.91
CA THR A 105 9.41 -11.41 7.64
C THR A 105 10.40 -12.53 7.25
N GLN A 106 11.43 -12.19 6.48
CA GLN A 106 12.61 -13.06 6.30
C GLN A 106 13.53 -13.00 7.51
#